data_AF-A0A3C0G228-F1
#
_entry.id   AF-A0A3C0G228-F1
#
_cell.length_a   1.000
_cell.length_b   1.000
_cell.length_c   1.000
_cell.angle_alpha   90.00
_cell.angle_beta   90.00
_cell.angle_gamma   90.00
#
_symmetry.space_group_name_H-M   'P 1'
#
loop_
_entity.id
_entity.type
_entity.pdbx_description
1 polymer ?
#
loop_
_entity_poly.entity_id
_entity_poly.type
_entity_poly.pdbx_seq_one_letter_code
_entity_poly.pdbx_strand_id
1 'polypeptide(L)'
;MSIEDGINAVRMTLARCYFDFDKTKEGLDALRQYRWAVDDKGVAKNRPEHNWTSHSADAFRYLCTGLQETKNWNTEIKYPKLGIV
;
A
#
# COMPACT_ATOMS: atom_id res chain seq x y z
N MET A 1 6.59 -5.38 8.30
CA MET A 1 5.52 -5.72 7.35
C MET A 1 6.17 -6.15 6.05
N SER A 2 5.85 -7.32 5.49
CA SER A 2 6.38 -7.67 4.16
C SER A 2 5.80 -6.73 3.10
N ILE A 3 6.55 -6.47 2.03
CA ILE A 3 6.04 -5.76 0.86
C ILE A 3 4.86 -6.53 0.26
N GLU A 4 4.92 -7.86 0.28
CA GLU A 4 3.90 -8.75 -0.26
C GLU A 4 2.57 -8.63 0.49
N ASP A 5 2.61 -8.57 1.83
CA ASP A 5 1.42 -8.35 2.66
C ASP A 5 0.75 -7.02 2.32
N GLY A 6 1.55 -5.97 2.12
CA GLY A 6 1.03 -4.66 1.74
C GLY A 6 0.42 -4.67 0.33
N ILE A 7 1.03 -5.37 -0.63
CA ILE A 7 0.46 -5.54 -1.97
C ILE A 7 -0.87 -6.30 -1.91
N ASN A 8 -0.96 -7.33 -1.08
CA ASN A 8 -2.21 -8.08 -0.90
C ASN A 8 -3.30 -7.20 -0.27
N ALA A 9 -2.96 -6.39 0.74
CA ALA A 9 -3.87 -5.42 1.32
C ALA A 9 -4.41 -4.43 0.28
N VAL A 10 -3.54 -3.90 -0.59
CA VAL A 10 -3.94 -3.04 -1.72
C VAL A 10 -4.94 -3.74 -2.64
N ARG A 11 -4.70 -5.00 -3.03
CA ARG A 11 -5.62 -5.77 -3.89
C ARG A 11 -7.01 -5.94 -3.28
N MET A 12 -7.07 -6.17 -1.96
CA MET A 12 -8.33 -6.32 -1.24
C MET A 12 -9.09 -4.99 -1.11
N THR A 13 -8.37 -3.88 -0.96
CA THR A 13 -8.95 -2.55 -0.75
C THR A 13 -9.38 -1.88 -2.06
N LEU A 14 -8.67 -2.12 -3.17
CA LEU A 14 -8.95 -1.48 -4.48
C LEU A 14 -10.40 -1.64 -4.94
N ALA A 15 -11.01 -2.81 -4.72
CA ALA A 15 -12.40 -3.08 -5.10
C ALA A 15 -13.42 -2.20 -4.36
N ARG A 16 -13.02 -1.55 -3.26
CA ARG A 16 -13.86 -0.67 -2.43
C ARG A 16 -13.52 0.81 -2.62
N CYS A 17 -12.54 1.14 -3.46
CA CYS A 17 -12.06 2.49 -3.66
C CYS A 17 -12.75 3.17 -4.85
N TYR A 18 -13.10 4.44 -4.67
CA TYR A 18 -13.52 5.33 -5.74
C TYR A 18 -12.46 6.41 -5.91
N PHE A 19 -12.02 6.61 -7.14
CA PHE A 19 -10.97 7.57 -7.48
C PHE A 19 -11.54 8.67 -8.37
N ASP A 20 -11.26 9.92 -8.03
CA ASP A 20 -11.53 11.07 -8.89
C ASP A 20 -10.58 11.04 -10.09
N PHE A 21 -11.11 10.98 -11.31
CA PHE A 21 -10.32 10.76 -12.51
C PHE A 21 -9.28 11.86 -12.75
N ASP A 22 -9.66 13.13 -12.60
CA ASP A 22 -8.79 14.27 -12.88
C ASP A 22 -7.77 14.48 -11.75
N LYS A 23 -8.23 14.42 -10.50
CA LYS A 23 -7.38 14.72 -9.33
C LYS A 23 -6.42 13.60 -8.96
N THR A 24 -6.69 12.37 -9.36
CA THR A 24 -5.87 11.20 -8.98
C THR A 24 -5.17 10.53 -10.16
N LYS A 25 -5.16 11.17 -11.32
CA LYS A 25 -4.62 10.63 -12.57
C LYS A 25 -3.22 10.01 -12.40
N GLU A 26 -2.28 10.77 -11.85
CA GLU A 26 -0.89 10.30 -11.66
C GLU A 26 -0.80 9.10 -10.73
N GLY A 27 -1.55 9.13 -9.62
CA GLY A 27 -1.60 8.02 -8.66
C GLY A 27 -2.24 6.77 -9.27
N LEU A 28 -3.28 6.93 -10.09
CA LEU A 28 -3.95 5.84 -10.78
C LEU A 28 -3.06 5.21 -11.85
N ASP A 29 -2.34 6.02 -12.62
CA ASP A 29 -1.39 5.51 -13.61
C ASP A 29 -0.19 4.82 -12.95
N ALA A 30 0.28 5.33 -11.81
CA ALA A 30 1.28 4.64 -10.99
C ALA A 30 0.79 3.27 -10.51
N LEU A 31 -0.42 3.18 -9.96
CA LEU A 31 -1.01 1.91 -9.51
C LEU A 31 -1.19 0.89 -10.65
N ARG A 32 -1.54 1.37 -11.86
CA ARG A 32 -1.68 0.52 -13.06
C ARG A 32 -0.35 -0.02 -13.56
N GLN A 33 0.72 0.75 -13.45
CA GLN A 33 2.05 0.40 -13.98
C GLN A 33 2.98 -0.27 -12.96
N TYR A 34 2.59 -0.29 -11.69
CA TYR A 34 3.32 -0.93 -10.61
C TYR A 34 3.45 -2.44 -10.84
N ARG A 35 4.68 -2.95 -10.84
CA ARG A 35 5.02 -4.33 -11.23
C ARG A 35 6.26 -4.85 -10.50
N TRP A 36 6.48 -6.15 -10.56
CA TRP A 36 7.71 -6.78 -10.09
C TRP A 36 8.90 -6.41 -10.98
N ALA A 37 10.05 -6.15 -10.37
CA ALA A 37 11.28 -5.94 -11.13
C ALA A 37 11.67 -7.26 -11.81
N VAL A 38 12.13 -7.20 -13.05
CA VAL A 38 12.65 -8.37 -13.78
C VAL A 38 14.16 -8.24 -13.99
N ASP A 39 14.84 -9.37 -14.18
CA ASP A 39 16.21 -9.38 -14.70
C ASP A 39 16.23 -9.34 -16.24
N ASP A 40 17.43 -9.29 -16.83
CA ASP A 40 17.61 -9.29 -18.29
C ASP A 40 17.13 -10.59 -18.97
N LYS A 41 16.89 -11.66 -18.21
CA LYS A 41 16.35 -12.94 -18.65
C LYS A 41 14.84 -13.04 -18.44
N GLY A 42 14.19 -11.99 -17.93
CA GLY A 42 12.75 -11.95 -17.66
C GLY A 42 12.33 -12.63 -16.34
N VAL A 43 13.28 -12.99 -15.47
CA VAL A 43 12.97 -13.60 -14.17
C VAL A 43 12.58 -12.51 -13.17
N ALA A 44 11.44 -12.68 -12.50
CA ALA A 44 10.99 -11.76 -11.47
C ALA A 44 11.93 -11.78 -10.26
N LYS A 45 12.33 -10.59 -9.80
CA LYS A 45 13.11 -10.37 -8.59
C LYS A 45 12.18 -10.34 -7.39
N ASN A 46 12.74 -10.55 -6.19
CA ASN A 46 12.01 -10.45 -4.93
C ASN A 46 11.74 -9.00 -4.46
N ARG A 47 11.53 -8.08 -5.41
CA ARG A 47 11.17 -6.70 -5.13
C ARG A 47 10.39 -6.06 -6.27
N PRO A 48 9.49 -5.11 -5.97
CA PRO A 48 8.87 -4.28 -7.00
C PRO A 48 9.91 -3.47 -7.77
N GLU A 49 9.55 -3.14 -9.02
CA GLU A 49 10.32 -2.23 -9.87
C GLU A 49 10.39 -0.85 -9.19
N HIS A 50 11.62 -0.35 -9.00
CA HIS A 50 11.81 0.98 -8.43
C HIS A 50 11.87 2.01 -9.55
N ASN A 51 10.78 2.74 -9.74
CA ASN A 51 10.65 3.81 -10.72
C ASN A 51 9.65 4.86 -10.22
N TRP A 52 9.21 5.75 -11.10
CA TRP A 52 8.25 6.80 -10.77
C TRP A 52 6.94 6.28 -10.15
N THR A 53 6.54 5.04 -10.46
CA THR A 53 5.31 4.42 -9.93
C THR A 53 5.41 4.07 -8.45
N SER A 54 6.64 3.87 -7.93
CA SER A 54 6.85 3.35 -6.59
C SER A 54 6.37 4.32 -5.51
N HIS A 55 6.55 5.63 -5.69
CA HIS A 55 6.17 6.63 -4.68
C HIS A 55 4.66 6.60 -4.39
N SER A 56 3.84 6.70 -5.43
CA SER A 56 2.38 6.69 -5.27
C SER A 56 1.86 5.32 -4.84
N ALA A 57 2.42 4.24 -5.38
CA ALA A 57 2.03 2.88 -5.00
C ALA A 57 2.37 2.56 -3.54
N ASP A 58 3.53 2.97 -3.04
CA ASP A 58 3.91 2.79 -1.63
C ASP A 58 3.07 3.65 -0.69
N ALA A 59 2.74 4.89 -1.08
CA ALA A 59 1.81 5.71 -0.29
C ALA A 59 0.44 5.04 -0.16
N PHE A 60 -0.10 4.50 -1.25
CA PHE A 60 -1.37 3.78 -1.22
C PHE A 60 -1.27 2.46 -0.44
N ARG A 61 -0.13 1.77 -0.51
CA ARG A 61 0.15 0.58 0.29
C ARG A 61 0.11 0.90 1.78
N TYR A 62 0.76 1.98 2.21
CA TYR A 62 0.71 2.41 3.60
C TYR A 62 -0.71 2.70 4.07
N LEU A 63 -1.51 3.41 3.26
CA LEU A 63 -2.94 3.60 3.52
C LEU A 63 -3.64 2.27 3.74
N CYS A 64 -3.53 1.32 2.80
CA CYS A 64 -4.25 0.04 2.88
C CYS A 64 -3.80 -0.80 4.07
N THR A 65 -2.52 -0.74 4.45
CA THR A 65 -2.00 -1.47 5.61
C THR A 65 -2.33 -0.83 6.96
N GLY A 66 -2.45 0.50 7.00
CA GLY A 66 -2.76 1.26 8.20
C GLY A 66 -4.25 1.48 8.42
N LEU A 67 -5.08 1.18 7.41
CA LEU A 67 -6.53 1.33 7.49
C LEU A 67 -7.10 0.31 8.48
N GLN A 68 -7.34 0.75 9.71
CA GLN A 68 -8.09 -0.02 10.70
C GLN A 68 -9.58 0.29 10.51
N GLU A 69 -10.35 -0.70 10.03
CA GLU A 69 -11.82 -0.64 10.01
C GLU A 69 -12.38 -0.85 11.44
N THR A 70 -12.02 0.00 12.41
CA THR A 70 -12.69 -0.01 13.70
C THR A 70 -14.01 0.74 13.60
N LYS A 71 -15.11 0.05 13.92
CA LYS A 71 -16.45 0.66 14.07
C LYS A 71 -16.74 1.06 15.51
N ASN A 72 -15.88 0.63 16.45
CA ASN A 72 -16.06 0.83 17.87
C ASN A 72 -15.09 1.91 18.34
N TRP A 73 -15.60 3.12 18.44
CA TRP A 73 -14.85 4.29 18.92
C TRP A 73 -14.83 4.38 20.45
N ASN A 74 -15.61 3.54 21.14
CA ASN A 74 -15.69 3.48 22.61
C ASN A 74 -14.69 2.51 23.25
N THR A 75 -13.84 1.84 22.47
CA THR A 75 -12.81 0.95 23.03
C THR A 75 -11.69 1.77 23.67
N GLU A 76 -11.36 1.43 24.92
CA GLU A 76 -10.21 2.00 25.64
C GLU A 76 -8.92 1.83 24.82
N ILE A 77 -8.23 2.94 24.57
CA ILE A 77 -6.93 2.93 23.88
C ILE A 77 -5.89 2.34 24.82
N LYS A 78 -5.50 1.10 24.56
CA LYS A 78 -4.42 0.43 25.31
C LYS A 78 -3.06 0.88 24.80
N TYR A 79 -2.43 1.81 25.51
CA TYR A 79 -1.05 2.19 25.24
C TYR A 79 -0.11 1.03 25.61
N PRO A 80 0.79 0.59 24.72
CA PRO A 80 1.82 -0.35 25.10
C PRO A 80 2.73 0.31 26.14
N LYS A 81 3.05 -0.41 27.22
CA LYS A 81 4.08 0.02 28.19
C LYS A 81 5.46 -0.10 27.54
N LEU A 82 5.75 0.79 26.61
CA LEU A 82 7.09 1.05 26.11
C LEU A 82 7.76 1.82 27.24
N GLY A 83 8.56 1.12 28.06
CA GLY A 83 9.21 1.66 29.26
C GLY A 83 10.27 2.73 28.97
N ILE A 84 9.87 3.81 28.31
CA ILE A 84 10.65 5.03 28.15
C ILE A 84 10.31 5.90 29.36
N VAL A 85 11.24 5.92 30.31
CA VAL A 85 11.30 6.88 31.41
C VAL A 85 11.99 8.14 30.90
#